data_AF-A0AAJ6IHA5-F1
#
_entry.id   AF-A0AAJ6IHA5-F1
#
_cell.length_a   1.000
_cell.length_b   1.000
_cell.length_c   1.000
_cell.angle_alpha   90.00
_cell.angle_beta   90.00
_cell.angle_gamma   90.00
#
_symmetry.space_group_name_H-M   'P 1'
#
loop_
_entity.id
_entity.type
_entity.pdbx_description
1 polymer ?
#
loop_
_entity_poly.entity_id
_entity_poly.type
_entity_poly.pdbx_seq_one_letter_code
_entity_poly.pdbx_strand_id
1 'polypeptide(L)'
;MDYKYYVYVHETLSGEVFYVGKGYDDRAWRKGRDLNWDLYVEKYLNNQYNVRIVLDQLSENQALEEEEKLFSKYGDQLVNRQNMSRSLNIEALSHRNEIESKLKKTELDAELAMEVNEKADLFIEALRYHKLFANTIIENGLLAELLALRPLGSIQLLDKAVRALVAADRQEQAQIVFDQYFVDYPHEKELTKVALIAKVIERGTVRLTEQQDFVPPEPLPLGWQYAKERNEQVLRLDHKMYETDKSENYDLDVLKNLMDQDMSAAMLYVKRWIVQDERVRRKDPLDNALWLYSEARKIASKQKNLLEECLFQQRLTNLLKGRNKHYEKNLITLRKLAAKLSKQNILKK
;
A
#
# COMPACT_ATOMS: atom_id res chain seq x y z
N MET A 1 -11.76 -41.30 9.60
CA MET A 1 -11.95 -39.85 9.70
C MET A 1 -11.82 -39.49 11.17
N ASP A 2 -11.02 -38.48 11.51
CA ASP A 2 -10.85 -38.00 12.89
C ASP A 2 -12.06 -37.14 13.28
N TYR A 3 -13.01 -37.74 14.00
CA TYR A 3 -14.19 -37.05 14.56
C TYR A 3 -13.85 -36.40 15.90
N LYS A 4 -12.96 -35.40 15.88
CA LYS A 4 -12.44 -34.72 17.07
C LYS A 4 -12.75 -33.22 17.11
N TYR A 5 -13.48 -32.73 16.12
CA TYR A 5 -13.85 -31.32 16.04
C TYR A 5 -15.25 -31.11 16.61
N TYR A 6 -15.47 -29.90 17.12
CA TYR A 6 -16.74 -29.43 17.62
C TYR A 6 -16.96 -27.97 17.22
N VAL A 7 -18.20 -27.52 17.33
CA VAL A 7 -18.60 -26.12 17.21
C VAL A 7 -19.15 -25.66 18.55
N TYR A 8 -18.74 -24.47 18.96
CA TYR A 8 -19.08 -23.91 20.25
C TYR A 8 -19.53 -22.46 20.10
N VAL A 9 -20.25 -21.97 21.11
CA VAL A 9 -20.60 -20.57 21.26
C VAL A 9 -20.09 -20.04 22.58
N HIS A 10 -19.75 -18.76 22.61
CA HIS A 10 -19.71 -18.02 23.87
C HIS A 10 -20.99 -17.19 23.98
N GLU A 11 -21.60 -17.26 25.15
CA GLU A 11 -22.86 -16.59 25.44
C GLU A 11 -22.76 -15.80 26.74
N THR A 12 -23.57 -14.75 26.84
CA THR A 12 -23.73 -13.99 28.07
C THR A 12 -24.35 -14.87 29.17
N LEU A 13 -24.41 -14.37 30.41
CA LEU A 13 -25.08 -15.08 31.49
C LEU A 13 -26.59 -15.25 31.27
N SER A 14 -27.20 -14.39 30.43
CA SER A 14 -28.60 -14.52 30.00
C SER A 14 -28.79 -15.49 28.82
N GLY A 15 -27.71 -16.03 28.25
CA GLY A 15 -27.75 -16.99 27.14
C GLY A 15 -27.72 -16.35 25.74
N GLU A 16 -27.41 -15.05 25.63
CA GLU A 16 -27.26 -14.38 24.34
C GLU A 16 -25.91 -14.73 23.73
N VAL A 17 -25.91 -15.30 22.52
CA VAL A 17 -24.70 -15.69 21.82
C VAL A 17 -24.06 -14.44 21.19
N PHE A 18 -22.79 -14.22 21.51
CA PHE A 18 -22.01 -13.11 20.94
C PHE A 18 -20.76 -13.58 20.19
N TYR A 19 -20.40 -14.85 20.30
CA TYR A 19 -19.27 -15.42 19.57
C TYR A 19 -19.55 -16.88 19.20
N VAL A 20 -19.13 -17.26 18.00
CA VAL A 20 -19.18 -18.63 17.49
C VAL A 20 -17.76 -19.06 17.12
N GLY A 21 -17.41 -20.32 17.37
CA GLY A 21 -16.14 -20.85 16.93
C GLY A 21 -16.17 -22.34 16.65
N LYS A 22 -15.29 -22.76 15.75
CA LYS A 22 -14.88 -24.15 15.56
C LYS A 22 -13.64 -24.48 16.38
N GLY A 23 -13.57 -25.70 16.93
CA GLY A 23 -12.38 -26.13 17.67
C GLY A 23 -12.20 -27.64 17.77
N TYR A 24 -11.09 -28.00 18.41
CA TYR A 24 -10.72 -29.34 18.83
C TYR A 24 -10.03 -29.21 20.20
N ASP A 25 -9.97 -30.30 20.97
CA ASP A 25 -9.44 -30.34 22.34
C ASP A 25 -10.07 -29.25 23.23
N ASP A 26 -9.26 -28.43 23.89
CA ASP A 26 -9.67 -27.38 24.82
C ASP A 26 -9.82 -26.00 24.15
N ARG A 27 -9.80 -25.91 22.81
CA ARG A 27 -9.81 -24.62 22.09
C ARG A 27 -10.92 -23.68 22.55
N ALA A 28 -12.13 -24.17 22.81
CA ALA A 28 -13.25 -23.33 23.26
C ALA A 28 -12.95 -22.54 24.55
N TRP A 29 -12.12 -23.07 25.45
CA TRP A 29 -11.84 -22.48 26.76
C TRP A 29 -10.49 -21.75 26.85
N ARG A 30 -9.63 -21.87 25.84
CA ARG A 30 -8.33 -21.16 25.82
C ARG A 30 -8.52 -19.65 25.83
N LYS A 31 -7.63 -18.92 26.51
CA LYS A 31 -7.58 -17.44 26.48
C LYS A 31 -6.91 -16.92 25.20
N GLY A 32 -7.01 -15.62 24.96
CA GLY A 32 -6.40 -14.94 23.82
C GLY A 32 -7.21 -15.13 22.54
N ARG A 33 -8.36 -14.45 22.47
CA ARG A 33 -9.20 -14.42 21.28
C ARG A 33 -8.83 -13.21 20.42
N ASP A 34 -9.67 -12.89 19.45
CA ASP A 34 -9.49 -11.66 18.69
C ASP A 34 -9.81 -10.43 19.57
N LEU A 35 -9.30 -9.29 19.12
CA LEU A 35 -9.37 -8.03 19.84
C LEU A 35 -10.80 -7.58 20.18
N ASN A 36 -11.78 -7.88 19.33
CA ASN A 36 -13.17 -7.46 19.56
C ASN A 36 -13.83 -8.34 20.60
N TRP A 37 -13.49 -9.63 20.62
CA TRP A 37 -13.94 -10.54 21.68
C TRP A 37 -13.44 -10.07 23.04
N ASP A 38 -12.13 -9.79 23.17
CA ASP A 38 -11.55 -9.34 24.44
C ASP A 38 -12.21 -8.02 24.90
N LEU A 39 -12.36 -7.07 23.97
CA LEU A 39 -13.01 -5.79 24.24
C LEU A 39 -14.47 -5.96 24.70
N TYR A 40 -15.23 -6.85 24.07
CA TYR A 40 -16.63 -7.08 24.44
C TYR A 40 -16.74 -7.69 25.83
N VAL A 41 -15.96 -8.73 26.10
CA VAL A 41 -15.97 -9.46 27.37
C VAL A 41 -15.50 -8.58 28.53
N GLU A 42 -14.45 -7.79 28.34
CA GLU A 42 -13.95 -6.85 29.34
C GLU A 42 -14.99 -5.76 29.63
N LYS A 43 -15.50 -5.10 28.58
CA LYS A 43 -16.31 -3.88 28.71
C LYS A 43 -17.75 -4.13 29.10
N TYR A 44 -18.38 -5.17 28.57
CA TYR A 44 -19.82 -5.40 28.73
C TYR A 44 -20.13 -6.55 29.67
N LEU A 45 -19.22 -7.51 29.81
CA LEU A 45 -19.49 -8.74 30.56
C LEU A 45 -18.69 -8.86 31.86
N ASN A 46 -17.85 -7.89 32.21
CA ASN A 46 -16.95 -7.94 33.38
C ASN A 46 -16.16 -9.27 33.44
N ASN A 47 -15.70 -9.75 32.29
CA ASN A 47 -14.99 -11.03 32.14
C ASN A 47 -15.81 -12.28 32.49
N GLN A 48 -17.14 -12.22 32.46
CA GLN A 48 -18.03 -13.35 32.75
C GLN A 48 -18.81 -13.78 31.51
N TYR A 49 -18.68 -15.03 31.11
CA TYR A 49 -19.41 -15.61 29.98
C TYR A 49 -19.51 -17.12 30.15
N ASN A 50 -20.46 -17.73 29.46
CA ASN A 50 -20.61 -19.17 29.37
C ASN A 50 -20.06 -19.68 28.04
N VAL A 51 -19.53 -20.90 28.05
CA VAL A 51 -19.12 -21.62 26.85
C VAL A 51 -20.03 -22.83 26.70
N ARG A 52 -20.65 -22.97 25.53
CA ARG A 52 -21.51 -24.10 25.23
C ARG A 52 -21.07 -24.77 23.94
N ILE A 53 -20.82 -26.08 24.02
CA ILE A 53 -20.63 -26.92 22.83
C ILE A 53 -21.99 -27.13 22.18
N VAL A 54 -22.11 -26.74 20.92
CA VAL A 54 -23.37 -26.84 20.15
C VAL A 54 -23.47 -28.20 19.48
N LEU A 55 -22.38 -28.65 18.86
CA LEU A 55 -22.24 -29.95 18.20
C LEU A 55 -20.80 -30.46 18.39
N ASP A 56 -20.63 -31.76 18.55
CA ASP A 56 -19.35 -32.43 18.79
C ASP A 56 -19.23 -33.70 17.92
N GLN A 57 -18.06 -34.34 17.93
CA GLN A 57 -17.72 -35.53 17.14
C GLN A 57 -17.90 -35.31 15.65
N LEU A 58 -17.45 -34.14 15.19
CA LEU A 58 -17.50 -33.74 13.79
C LEU A 58 -16.15 -33.97 13.13
N SER A 59 -16.18 -34.25 11.82
CA SER A 59 -15.01 -34.00 10.98
C SER A 59 -14.77 -32.49 10.85
N GLU A 60 -13.56 -32.11 10.44
CA GLU A 60 -13.21 -30.70 10.24
C GLU A 60 -14.17 -29.96 9.30
N ASN A 61 -14.51 -30.58 8.17
CA ASN A 61 -15.40 -29.98 7.16
C ASN A 61 -16.83 -29.81 7.71
N GLN A 62 -17.36 -30.83 8.40
CA GLN A 62 -18.67 -30.73 9.04
C GLN A 62 -18.71 -29.60 10.07
N ALA A 63 -17.66 -29.48 10.89
CA ALA A 63 -17.59 -28.42 11.87
C ALA A 63 -17.46 -27.02 11.24
N LEU A 64 -16.83 -26.90 10.06
CA LEU A 64 -16.81 -25.65 9.30
C LEU A 64 -18.21 -25.30 8.76
N GLU A 65 -18.90 -26.26 8.14
CA GLU A 65 -20.26 -26.07 7.64
C GLU A 65 -21.24 -25.68 8.75
N GLU A 66 -21.13 -26.29 9.93
CA GLU A 66 -21.97 -25.94 11.10
C GLU A 66 -21.61 -24.56 11.68
N GLU A 67 -20.33 -24.16 11.68
CA GLU A 67 -19.91 -22.82 12.07
C GLU A 67 -20.53 -21.74 11.14
N GLU A 68 -20.53 -21.97 9.83
CA GLU A 68 -21.14 -21.07 8.84
C GLU A 68 -22.66 -20.94 9.01
N LYS A 69 -23.34 -22.04 9.38
CA LYS A 69 -24.77 -22.01 9.72
C LYS A 69 -25.03 -21.15 10.96
N LEU A 70 -24.20 -21.26 11.99
CA LEU A 70 -24.33 -20.44 13.20
C LEU A 70 -24.00 -18.96 12.92
N PHE A 71 -22.99 -18.67 12.10
CA PHE A 71 -22.72 -17.32 11.62
C PHE A 71 -23.93 -16.70 10.92
N SER A 72 -24.59 -17.46 10.06
CA SER A 72 -25.80 -17.02 9.37
C SER A 72 -27.00 -16.85 10.32
N LYS A 73 -27.11 -17.72 11.33
CA LYS A 73 -28.19 -17.66 12.33
C LYS A 73 -28.09 -16.44 13.24
N TYR A 74 -26.90 -16.14 13.77
CA TYR A 74 -26.71 -15.08 14.75
C TYR A 74 -26.34 -13.74 14.12
N GLY A 75 -25.76 -13.74 12.91
CA GLY A 75 -25.54 -12.56 12.10
C GLY A 75 -24.88 -11.42 12.87
N ASP A 76 -25.61 -10.32 12.97
CA ASP A 76 -25.19 -9.04 13.56
C ASP A 76 -24.99 -9.09 15.10
N GLN A 77 -25.37 -10.19 15.76
CA GLN A 77 -25.11 -10.39 17.20
C GLN A 77 -23.66 -10.78 17.49
N LEU A 78 -22.89 -11.20 16.47
CA LEU A 78 -21.57 -11.78 16.66
C LEU A 78 -20.43 -10.76 16.57
N VAL A 79 -19.43 -10.90 17.45
CA VAL A 79 -18.18 -10.14 17.41
C VAL A 79 -17.14 -10.70 16.42
N ASN A 80 -17.36 -11.92 15.92
CA ASN A 80 -16.48 -12.64 15.00
C ASN A 80 -16.19 -11.86 13.72
N ARG A 81 -15.00 -11.27 13.53
CA ARG A 81 -14.70 -10.53 12.29
C ARG A 81 -14.91 -11.34 11.00
N GLN A 82 -14.65 -12.64 11.03
CA GLN A 82 -14.80 -13.54 9.88
C GLN A 82 -16.26 -13.87 9.50
N ASN A 83 -17.26 -13.48 10.30
CA ASN A 83 -18.65 -13.71 9.94
C ASN A 83 -19.05 -12.81 8.75
N MET A 84 -19.12 -13.43 7.57
CA MET A 84 -19.50 -12.76 6.31
C MET A 84 -21.02 -12.66 6.12
N SER A 85 -21.82 -13.27 7.00
CA SER A 85 -23.29 -13.24 6.95
C SER A 85 -23.89 -12.00 7.65
N ARG A 86 -23.04 -11.07 8.12
CA ARG A 86 -23.50 -9.79 8.69
C ARG A 86 -24.07 -8.86 7.63
N SER A 87 -24.99 -8.01 8.06
CA SER A 87 -25.49 -6.93 7.23
C SER A 87 -24.48 -5.77 7.18
N LEU A 88 -24.34 -5.15 6.01
CA LEU A 88 -23.50 -3.98 5.80
C LEU A 88 -24.37 -2.73 5.60
N ASN A 89 -23.92 -1.61 6.15
CA ASN A 89 -24.48 -0.31 5.82
C ASN A 89 -23.94 0.16 4.46
N ILE A 90 -24.72 -0.06 3.41
CA ILE A 90 -24.34 0.26 2.03
C ILE A 90 -24.13 1.77 1.80
N GLU A 91 -24.92 2.60 2.47
CA GLU A 91 -24.78 4.06 2.39
C GLU A 91 -23.45 4.50 3.02
N ALA A 92 -23.15 4.01 4.23
CA ALA A 92 -21.87 4.26 4.90
C ALA A 92 -20.69 3.72 4.08
N LEU A 93 -20.84 2.57 3.41
CA LEU A 93 -19.82 2.03 2.51
C LEU A 93 -19.56 2.96 1.33
N SER A 94 -20.61 3.46 0.67
CA SER A 94 -20.48 4.43 -0.43
C SER A 94 -19.75 5.69 0.04
N HIS A 95 -20.18 6.25 1.16
CA HIS A 95 -19.55 7.44 1.74
C HIS A 95 -18.09 7.20 2.11
N ARG A 96 -17.78 6.05 2.72
CA ARG A 96 -16.42 5.66 3.08
C ARG A 96 -15.52 5.53 1.86
N ASN A 97 -16.01 4.99 0.74
CA ASN A 97 -15.26 4.88 -0.50
C ASN A 97 -14.92 6.27 -1.10
N GLU A 98 -15.85 7.23 -1.01
CA GLU A 98 -15.59 8.61 -1.42
C GLU A 98 -14.51 9.27 -0.55
N ILE A 99 -14.59 9.08 0.76
CA ILE A 99 -13.55 9.57 1.69
C ILE A 99 -12.21 8.92 1.39
N GLU A 100 -12.18 7.60 1.17
CA GLU A 100 -10.94 6.88 0.86
C GLU A 100 -10.29 7.38 -0.44
N SER A 101 -11.11 7.68 -1.46
CA SER A 101 -10.64 8.27 -2.72
C SER A 101 -10.01 9.65 -2.48
N LYS A 102 -10.66 10.51 -1.69
CA LYS A 102 -10.13 11.82 -1.30
C LYS A 102 -8.84 11.68 -0.50
N LEU A 103 -8.80 10.80 0.50
CA LEU A 103 -7.62 10.48 1.31
C LEU A 103 -6.43 10.09 0.42
N LYS A 104 -6.63 9.08 -0.45
CA LYS A 104 -5.59 8.58 -1.35
C LYS A 104 -5.06 9.68 -2.27
N LYS A 105 -5.96 10.49 -2.82
CA LYS A 105 -5.60 11.63 -3.67
C LYS A 105 -4.80 12.68 -2.89
N THR A 106 -5.28 13.10 -1.72
CA THR A 106 -4.61 14.12 -0.91
C THR A 106 -3.25 13.65 -0.39
N GLU A 107 -3.11 12.38 0.03
CA GLU A 107 -1.81 11.82 0.40
C GLU A 107 -0.83 11.85 -0.78
N LEU A 108 -1.32 11.55 -1.98
CA LEU A 108 -0.51 11.57 -3.17
C LEU A 108 -0.09 12.99 -3.55
N ASP A 109 -1.02 13.93 -3.55
CA ASP A 109 -0.75 15.35 -3.79
C ASP A 109 0.29 15.87 -2.78
N ALA A 110 0.18 15.47 -1.50
CA ALA A 110 1.17 15.79 -0.47
C ALA A 110 2.55 15.22 -0.79
N GLU A 111 2.66 13.97 -1.25
CA GLU A 111 3.94 13.36 -1.63
C GLU A 111 4.60 14.06 -2.83
N LEU A 112 3.78 14.54 -3.78
CA LEU A 112 4.20 15.24 -4.99
C LEU A 112 4.48 16.73 -4.77
N ALA A 113 3.99 17.33 -3.69
CA ALA A 113 4.21 18.72 -3.37
C ALA A 113 5.70 19.03 -3.20
N MET A 114 6.14 20.07 -3.91
CA MET A 114 7.54 20.55 -3.91
C MET A 114 7.78 21.52 -2.76
N GLU A 115 6.78 22.36 -2.46
CA GLU A 115 6.83 23.32 -1.37
C GLU A 115 6.51 22.65 -0.04
N VAL A 116 7.33 22.94 0.97
CA VAL A 116 7.25 22.24 2.27
C VAL A 116 5.98 22.61 3.04
N ASN A 117 5.55 23.87 2.94
CA ASN A 117 4.30 24.35 3.55
C ASN A 117 3.08 23.68 2.93
N GLU A 118 3.00 23.64 1.60
CA GLU A 118 1.93 22.95 0.88
C GLU A 118 1.88 21.46 1.23
N LYS A 119 3.04 20.80 1.26
CA LYS A 119 3.17 19.40 1.69
C LYS A 119 2.62 19.19 3.12
N ALA A 120 2.93 20.09 4.05
CA ALA A 120 2.45 20.00 5.43
C ALA A 120 0.92 20.16 5.51
N ASP A 121 0.36 21.14 4.81
CA ASP A 121 -1.10 21.38 4.80
C ASP A 121 -1.86 20.21 4.18
N LEU A 122 -1.35 19.64 3.08
CA LEU A 122 -1.96 18.46 2.46
C LEU A 122 -1.89 17.22 3.36
N PHE A 123 -0.80 16.98 4.10
CA PHE A 123 -0.76 15.86 5.05
C PHE A 123 -1.68 16.07 6.27
N ILE A 124 -1.88 17.31 6.73
CA ILE A 124 -2.89 17.62 7.76
C ILE A 124 -4.29 17.30 7.22
N GLU A 125 -4.58 17.71 5.99
CA GLU A 125 -5.87 17.44 5.36
C GLU A 125 -6.08 15.93 5.15
N ALA A 126 -5.04 15.18 4.78
CA ALA A 126 -5.08 13.73 4.73
C ALA A 126 -5.41 13.11 6.09
N LEU A 127 -4.82 13.61 7.20
CA LEU A 127 -5.18 13.14 8.55
C LEU A 127 -6.66 13.37 8.88
N ARG A 128 -7.25 14.49 8.42
CA ARG A 128 -8.69 14.74 8.59
C ARG A 128 -9.54 13.74 7.81
N TYR A 129 -9.18 13.46 6.55
CA TYR A 129 -9.87 12.42 5.78
C TYR A 129 -9.70 11.03 6.40
N HIS A 130 -8.51 10.70 6.93
CA HIS A 130 -8.30 9.45 7.65
C HIS A 130 -9.20 9.34 8.88
N LYS A 131 -9.37 10.43 9.64
CA LYS A 131 -10.30 10.46 10.78
C LYS A 131 -11.74 10.20 10.36
N LEU A 132 -12.21 10.84 9.30
CA LEU A 132 -13.53 10.57 8.73
C LEU A 132 -13.66 9.11 8.28
N PHE A 133 -12.65 8.58 7.60
CA PHE A 133 -12.63 7.19 7.13
C PHE A 133 -12.69 6.19 8.29
N ALA A 134 -11.88 6.39 9.33
CA ALA A 134 -11.81 5.53 10.50
C ALA A 134 -13.11 5.51 11.31
N ASN A 135 -13.81 6.64 11.36
CA ASN A 135 -15.08 6.79 12.07
C ASN A 135 -16.31 6.40 11.24
N THR A 136 -16.16 6.17 9.93
CA THR A 136 -17.25 5.70 9.08
C THR A 136 -17.35 4.17 9.16
N ILE A 137 -18.19 3.69 10.08
CA ILE A 137 -18.41 2.26 10.30
C ILE A 137 -19.38 1.70 9.25
N ILE A 138 -18.96 0.65 8.55
CA ILE A 138 -19.74 -0.01 7.49
C ILE A 138 -20.44 -1.28 7.95
N GLU A 139 -20.01 -1.82 9.09
CA GLU A 139 -20.61 -2.99 9.72
C GLU A 139 -21.88 -2.54 10.47
N ASN A 140 -22.80 -3.48 10.70
CA ASN A 140 -23.94 -3.30 11.60
C ASN A 140 -23.77 -4.17 12.87
N GLY A 141 -24.69 -3.98 13.82
CA GLY A 141 -24.79 -4.81 15.02
C GLY A 141 -23.63 -4.66 16.00
N LEU A 142 -23.37 -5.72 16.75
CA LEU A 142 -22.43 -5.70 17.88
C LEU A 142 -21.00 -5.39 17.43
N LEU A 143 -20.57 -5.91 16.28
CA LEU A 143 -19.25 -5.59 15.75
C LEU A 143 -19.11 -4.09 15.44
N ALA A 144 -20.15 -3.45 14.91
CA ALA A 144 -20.13 -2.02 14.61
C ALA A 144 -19.91 -1.17 15.86
N GLU A 145 -20.62 -1.51 16.95
CA GLU A 145 -20.47 -0.86 18.25
C GLU A 145 -19.04 -0.96 18.77
N LEU A 146 -18.44 -2.16 18.68
CA LEU A 146 -17.06 -2.39 19.12
C LEU A 146 -16.03 -1.64 18.27
N LEU A 147 -16.22 -1.58 16.95
CA LEU A 147 -15.34 -0.81 16.07
C LEU A 147 -15.41 0.70 16.37
N ALA A 148 -16.59 1.23 16.70
CA ALA A 148 -16.77 2.63 17.06
C ALA A 148 -16.05 3.00 18.37
N LEU A 149 -15.89 2.06 19.30
CA LEU A 149 -15.16 2.28 20.55
C LEU A 149 -13.65 2.35 20.38
N ARG A 150 -13.13 1.81 19.29
CA ARG A 150 -11.69 1.72 19.05
C ARG A 150 -11.37 1.99 17.58
N PRO A 151 -11.56 3.23 17.11
CA PRO A 151 -11.23 3.59 15.73
C PRO A 151 -9.73 3.45 15.50
N LEU A 152 -9.32 2.98 14.32
CA LEU A 152 -7.90 2.76 14.01
C LEU A 152 -7.30 4.02 13.36
N GLY A 153 -6.20 4.50 13.89
CA GLY A 153 -5.42 5.61 13.35
C GLY A 153 -4.49 5.17 12.22
N SER A 154 -3.74 6.14 11.68
CA SER A 154 -2.62 5.88 10.76
C SER A 154 -1.33 6.51 11.28
N ILE A 155 -0.56 5.74 12.07
CA ILE A 155 0.70 6.22 12.64
C ILE A 155 1.74 6.58 11.57
N GLN A 156 1.64 5.97 10.38
CA GLN A 156 2.45 6.33 9.22
C GLN A 156 2.08 7.70 8.68
N LEU A 157 0.79 8.01 8.57
CA LEU A 157 0.33 9.31 8.11
C LEU A 157 0.65 10.41 9.12
N LEU A 158 0.52 10.12 10.43
CA LEU A 158 0.96 11.03 11.50
C LEU A 158 2.45 11.38 11.36
N ASP A 159 3.31 10.37 11.22
CA ASP A 159 4.76 10.57 11.06
C ASP A 159 5.08 11.44 9.83
N LYS A 160 4.38 11.23 8.69
CA LYS A 160 4.55 12.08 7.51
C LYS A 160 4.12 13.53 7.77
N ALA A 161 2.96 13.74 8.39
CA ALA A 161 2.43 15.06 8.70
C ALA A 161 3.35 15.82 9.67
N VAL A 162 3.77 15.19 10.76
CA VAL A 162 4.70 15.78 11.75
C VAL A 162 6.02 16.16 11.08
N ARG A 163 6.61 15.27 10.28
CA ARG A 163 7.86 15.58 9.57
C ARG A 163 7.70 16.73 8.60
N ALA A 164 6.58 16.80 7.86
CA ALA A 164 6.33 17.89 6.95
C ALA A 164 6.17 19.22 7.69
N LEU A 165 5.46 19.24 8.83
CA LEU A 165 5.29 20.43 9.66
C LEU A 165 6.62 20.92 10.26
N VAL A 166 7.42 20.00 10.82
CA VAL A 166 8.74 20.36 11.36
C VAL A 166 9.67 20.87 10.24
N ALA A 167 9.62 20.28 9.04
CA ALA A 167 10.39 20.78 7.91
C ALA A 167 9.92 22.17 7.42
N ALA A 168 8.65 22.49 7.63
CA ALA A 168 8.04 23.78 7.31
C ALA A 168 8.22 24.84 8.41
N ASP A 169 9.03 24.56 9.44
CA ASP A 169 9.24 25.43 10.61
C ASP A 169 7.95 25.68 11.43
N ARG A 170 7.04 24.69 11.45
CA ARG A 170 5.73 24.72 12.14
C ARG A 170 5.71 23.73 13.31
N GLN A 171 6.73 23.78 14.16
CA GLN A 171 6.94 22.82 15.25
C GLN A 171 5.78 22.82 16.28
N GLU A 172 5.27 24.00 16.65
CA GLU A 172 4.14 24.11 17.58
C GLU A 172 2.89 23.41 17.03
N GLN A 173 2.60 23.60 15.74
CA GLN A 173 1.48 22.92 15.09
C GLN A 173 1.73 21.41 14.97
N ALA A 174 2.98 20.98 14.76
CA ALA A 174 3.33 19.56 14.78
C ALA A 174 3.00 18.91 16.14
N GLN A 175 3.28 19.61 17.24
CA GLN A 175 2.93 19.16 18.59
C GLN A 175 1.41 19.08 18.77
N ILE A 176 0.65 20.10 18.35
CA ILE A 176 -0.82 20.10 18.42
C ILE A 176 -1.42 18.92 17.65
N VAL A 177 -0.96 18.68 16.42
CA VAL A 177 -1.43 17.56 15.59
C VAL A 177 -1.08 16.21 16.23
N PHE A 178 0.13 16.08 16.78
CA PHE A 178 0.58 14.89 17.49
C PHE A 178 -0.29 14.59 18.71
N ASP A 179 -0.55 15.59 19.55
CA ASP A 179 -1.36 15.40 20.76
C ASP A 179 -2.82 15.09 20.42
N GLN A 180 -3.40 15.82 19.46
CA GLN A 180 -4.78 15.60 19.02
C GLN A 180 -4.98 14.20 18.43
N TYR A 181 -3.99 13.67 17.72
CA TYR A 181 -4.04 12.31 17.19
C TYR A 181 -4.26 11.27 18.29
N PHE A 182 -3.60 11.39 19.44
CA PHE A 182 -3.78 10.43 20.53
C PHE A 182 -4.98 10.72 21.45
N VAL A 183 -5.64 11.86 21.29
CA VAL A 183 -7.00 12.05 21.80
C VAL A 183 -7.97 11.19 20.99
N ASP A 184 -7.79 11.18 19.67
CA ASP A 184 -8.64 10.39 18.75
C ASP A 184 -8.32 8.89 18.80
N TYR A 185 -7.05 8.52 18.99
CA TYR A 185 -6.54 7.14 18.95
C TYR A 185 -5.68 6.79 20.18
N PRO A 186 -6.26 6.76 21.39
CA PRO A 186 -5.49 6.64 22.64
C PRO A 186 -4.69 5.34 22.77
N HIS A 187 -5.17 4.25 22.17
CA HIS A 187 -4.53 2.94 22.21
C HIS A 187 -3.28 2.83 21.32
N GLU A 188 -3.03 3.80 20.43
CA GLU A 188 -1.83 3.81 19.59
C GLU A 188 -0.61 4.43 20.29
N LYS A 189 -0.78 5.00 21.48
CA LYS A 189 0.30 5.58 22.29
C LYS A 189 1.43 4.58 22.60
N GLU A 190 1.11 3.29 22.67
CA GLU A 190 2.05 2.22 23.00
C GLU A 190 2.89 1.77 21.80
N LEU A 191 2.61 2.26 20.59
CA LEU A 191 3.37 1.89 19.40
C LEU A 191 4.81 2.42 19.50
N THR A 192 5.78 1.58 19.18
CA THR A 192 7.21 1.93 19.22
C THR A 192 7.56 3.16 18.37
N LYS A 193 6.76 3.44 17.33
CA LYS A 193 6.94 4.59 16.43
C LYS A 193 6.61 5.93 17.09
N VAL A 194 5.77 5.97 18.13
CA VAL A 194 5.35 7.20 18.81
C VAL A 194 6.56 7.97 19.35
N ALA A 195 7.47 7.27 20.05
CA ALA A 195 8.68 7.87 20.59
C ALA A 195 9.62 8.40 19.50
N LEU A 196 9.61 7.80 18.30
CA LEU A 196 10.41 8.29 17.16
C LEU A 196 9.83 9.58 16.58
N ILE A 197 8.51 9.71 16.52
CA ILE A 197 7.81 10.90 16.03
C ILE A 197 7.99 12.06 17.04
N ALA A 198 7.83 11.80 18.34
CA ALA A 198 8.07 12.80 19.39
C ALA A 198 9.49 13.39 19.30
N LYS A 199 10.51 12.53 19.13
CA LYS A 199 11.90 12.98 18.92
C LYS A 199 12.10 13.86 17.68
N VAL A 200 11.27 13.71 16.64
CA VAL A 200 11.34 14.60 15.47
C VAL A 200 10.86 16.01 15.85
N ILE A 201 9.79 16.09 16.64
CA ILE A 201 9.25 17.37 17.14
C ILE A 201 10.28 18.02 18.07
N GLU A 202 10.81 17.29 19.06
CA GLU A 202 11.82 17.80 20.00
C GLU A 202 13.07 18.37 19.31
N ARG A 203 13.52 17.72 18.23
CA ARG A 203 14.68 18.17 17.45
C ARG A 203 14.43 19.47 16.69
N GLY A 204 13.16 19.82 16.43
CA GLY A 204 12.75 20.99 15.65
C GLY A 204 13.26 21.03 14.21
N THR A 205 13.95 19.99 13.75
CA THR A 205 14.59 19.94 12.44
C THR A 205 14.50 18.54 11.85
N VAL A 206 14.16 18.48 10.56
CA VAL A 206 14.13 17.22 9.82
C VAL A 206 14.48 17.46 8.37
N ARG A 207 15.27 16.56 7.78
CA ARG A 207 15.52 16.55 6.35
C ARG A 207 14.52 15.64 5.68
N LEU A 208 13.63 16.22 4.87
CA LEU A 208 12.77 15.44 3.99
C LEU A 208 13.59 14.83 2.85
N THR A 209 13.07 13.75 2.28
CA THR A 209 13.65 13.22 1.05
C THR A 209 13.42 14.22 -0.06
N GLU A 210 14.50 14.79 -0.58
CA GLU A 210 14.44 15.75 -1.68
C GLU A 210 13.89 15.11 -2.95
N GLN A 211 13.15 15.93 -3.70
CA GLN A 211 12.53 15.61 -4.96
C GLN A 211 12.82 16.75 -5.92
N GLN A 212 13.04 16.44 -7.20
CA GLN A 212 13.26 17.42 -8.26
C GLN A 212 12.68 16.88 -9.56
N ASP A 213 12.12 17.73 -10.41
CA ASP A 213 11.74 17.29 -11.75
C ASP A 213 12.98 16.90 -12.56
N PHE A 214 12.90 15.74 -13.21
CA PHE A 214 13.99 15.25 -14.05
C PHE A 214 13.94 15.93 -15.41
N VAL A 215 14.98 16.70 -15.73
CA VAL A 215 15.23 17.22 -17.07
C VAL A 215 16.40 16.43 -17.68
N PRO A 216 16.17 15.65 -18.75
CA PRO A 216 17.25 14.95 -19.44
C PRO A 216 18.31 15.94 -19.96
N PRO A 217 19.60 15.56 -19.98
CA PRO A 217 20.65 16.42 -20.52
C PRO A 217 20.49 16.60 -22.03
N GLU A 218 20.89 17.78 -22.52
CA GLU A 218 21.03 18.05 -23.95
C GLU A 218 22.51 18.30 -24.29
N PRO A 219 23.11 17.53 -25.23
CA PRO A 219 22.50 16.41 -25.95
C PRO A 219 22.37 15.15 -25.07
N LEU A 220 21.43 14.25 -25.42
CA LEU A 220 21.28 12.95 -24.73
C LEU A 220 22.55 12.09 -24.89
N PRO A 221 22.79 11.10 -24.02
CA PRO A 221 23.90 10.16 -24.21
C PRO A 221 23.81 9.42 -25.57
N LEU A 222 24.96 9.05 -26.11
CA LEU A 222 25.04 8.24 -27.33
C LEU A 222 24.23 6.95 -27.16
N GLY A 223 23.39 6.62 -28.14
CA GLY A 223 22.41 5.52 -28.07
C GLY A 223 21.02 5.92 -27.58
N TRP A 224 20.90 6.97 -26.75
CA TRP A 224 19.60 7.55 -26.36
C TRP A 224 19.10 8.61 -27.35
N GLN A 225 20.01 9.30 -28.04
CA GLN A 225 19.67 10.25 -29.12
C GLN A 225 18.86 9.57 -30.23
N TYR A 226 19.29 8.38 -30.67
CA TYR A 226 18.60 7.56 -31.67
C TYR A 226 17.16 7.20 -31.28
N ALA A 227 16.89 6.99 -29.98
CA ALA A 227 15.54 6.70 -29.46
C ALA A 227 14.64 7.95 -29.47
N LYS A 228 15.18 9.17 -29.26
CA LYS A 228 14.41 10.43 -29.35
C LYS A 228 13.99 10.72 -30.79
N GLU A 229 14.92 10.65 -31.75
CA GLU A 229 14.68 10.96 -33.17
C GLU A 229 13.60 10.07 -33.81
N ARG A 230 13.57 8.77 -33.50
CA ARG A 230 12.56 7.86 -34.06
C ARG A 230 11.16 8.10 -33.51
N ASN A 231 11.02 8.48 -32.24
CA ASN A 231 9.70 8.74 -31.65
C ASN A 231 8.99 9.97 -32.26
N GLU A 232 9.75 10.98 -32.70
CA GLU A 232 9.20 12.14 -33.40
C GLU A 232 8.89 11.85 -34.88
N GLN A 233 9.61 10.91 -35.51
CA GLN A 233 9.44 10.55 -36.94
C GLN A 233 8.39 9.44 -37.20
N VAL A 234 8.09 8.57 -36.22
CA VAL A 234 7.27 7.34 -36.43
C VAL A 234 5.76 7.60 -36.42
N LEU A 235 5.27 8.79 -36.05
CA LEU A 235 3.85 9.13 -36.20
C LEU A 235 3.35 9.15 -37.67
N ARG A 236 4.25 9.03 -38.67
CA ARG A 236 3.92 9.15 -40.09
C ARG A 236 4.06 7.90 -40.96
N LEU A 237 4.54 6.76 -40.48
CA LEU A 237 4.88 5.64 -41.38
C LEU A 237 4.06 4.36 -41.14
N ASP A 238 3.30 4.06 -42.20
CA ASP A 238 2.53 2.87 -42.58
C ASP A 238 2.58 1.63 -41.68
N HIS A 239 1.38 1.15 -41.31
CA HIS A 239 1.17 0.04 -40.37
C HIS A 239 1.67 -1.32 -40.88
N LYS A 240 1.99 -1.46 -42.17
CA LYS A 240 2.35 -2.74 -42.82
C LYS A 240 3.84 -3.12 -42.72
N MET A 241 4.72 -2.24 -42.23
CA MET A 241 6.17 -2.49 -42.23
C MET A 241 6.71 -3.27 -41.01
N TYR A 242 5.88 -3.60 -40.02
CA TYR A 242 6.35 -4.00 -38.68
C TYR A 242 5.93 -5.40 -38.22
N GLU A 243 5.61 -6.32 -39.13
CA GLU A 243 5.55 -7.75 -38.79
C GLU A 243 6.96 -8.32 -38.77
N THR A 244 7.66 -8.22 -37.64
CA THR A 244 8.88 -9.00 -37.40
C THR A 244 8.55 -10.47 -37.24
N ASP A 245 9.47 -11.32 -37.71
CA ASP A 245 9.47 -12.77 -37.50
C ASP A 245 9.22 -13.11 -36.02
N LYS A 246 8.25 -13.99 -35.75
CA LYS A 246 7.81 -14.37 -34.40
C LYS A 246 8.80 -15.33 -33.70
N SER A 247 9.94 -15.61 -34.33
CA SER A 247 10.91 -16.63 -33.93
C SER A 247 11.91 -16.17 -32.85
N GLU A 248 12.16 -14.86 -32.72
CA GLU A 248 13.05 -14.31 -31.68
C GLU A 248 12.23 -13.79 -30.48
N ASN A 249 12.39 -14.44 -29.33
CA ASN A 249 11.85 -13.97 -28.05
C ASN A 249 12.98 -13.67 -27.07
N TYR A 250 12.73 -12.68 -26.24
CA TYR A 250 13.57 -12.36 -25.08
C TYR A 250 13.60 -13.56 -24.12
N ASP A 251 14.77 -13.87 -23.55
CA ASP A 251 15.00 -14.99 -22.65
C ASP A 251 15.40 -14.49 -21.25
N LEU A 252 14.55 -14.78 -20.26
CA LEU A 252 14.74 -14.40 -18.86
C LEU A 252 15.98 -15.04 -18.25
N ASP A 253 16.28 -16.27 -18.61
CA ASP A 253 17.37 -17.03 -18.01
C ASP A 253 18.71 -16.57 -18.57
N VAL A 254 18.75 -16.16 -19.84
CA VAL A 254 19.91 -15.46 -20.41
C VAL A 254 20.18 -14.16 -19.65
N LEU A 255 19.17 -13.31 -19.40
CA LEU A 255 19.40 -12.07 -18.66
C LEU A 255 19.85 -12.33 -17.22
N LYS A 256 19.23 -13.26 -16.50
CA LYS A 256 19.62 -13.59 -15.12
C LYS A 256 21.08 -14.03 -15.06
N ASN A 257 21.47 -14.94 -15.96
CA ASN A 257 22.86 -15.39 -16.06
C ASN A 257 23.81 -14.23 -16.34
N LEU A 258 23.45 -13.31 -17.25
CA LEU A 258 24.25 -12.11 -17.52
C LEU A 258 24.31 -11.17 -16.33
N MET A 259 23.22 -10.98 -15.57
CA MET A 259 23.21 -10.12 -14.38
C MET A 259 24.13 -10.65 -13.27
N ASP A 260 24.35 -11.97 -13.21
CA ASP A 260 25.25 -12.59 -12.24
C ASP A 260 26.72 -12.57 -12.72
N GLN A 261 26.95 -12.63 -14.03
CA GLN A 261 28.30 -12.73 -14.62
C GLN A 261 28.89 -11.39 -15.07
N ASP A 262 28.11 -10.60 -15.82
CA ASP A 262 28.54 -9.34 -16.42
C ASP A 262 27.36 -8.36 -16.58
N MET A 263 27.30 -7.41 -15.65
CA MET A 263 26.29 -6.34 -15.64
C MET A 263 26.29 -5.48 -16.91
N SER A 264 27.43 -5.31 -17.58
CA SER A 264 27.52 -4.54 -18.83
C SER A 264 26.90 -5.30 -19.99
N ALA A 265 27.16 -6.60 -20.08
CA ALA A 265 26.52 -7.49 -21.05
C ALA A 265 25.01 -7.59 -20.79
N ALA A 266 24.58 -7.66 -19.53
CA ALA A 266 23.17 -7.62 -19.15
C ALA A 266 22.49 -6.31 -19.62
N MET A 267 23.13 -5.16 -19.40
CA MET A 267 22.63 -3.87 -19.88
C MET A 267 22.51 -3.82 -21.40
N LEU A 268 23.52 -4.32 -22.12
CA LEU A 268 23.51 -4.36 -23.58
C LEU A 268 22.38 -5.26 -24.11
N TYR A 269 22.17 -6.42 -23.47
CA TYR A 269 21.09 -7.35 -23.78
C TYR A 269 19.73 -6.68 -23.63
N VAL A 270 19.44 -6.05 -22.48
CA VAL A 270 18.16 -5.37 -22.25
C VAL A 270 17.95 -4.20 -23.22
N LYS A 271 18.99 -3.38 -23.47
CA LYS A 271 18.90 -2.28 -24.44
C LYS A 271 18.60 -2.76 -25.86
N ARG A 272 19.18 -3.89 -26.30
CA ARG A 272 18.86 -4.50 -27.60
C ARG A 272 17.37 -4.81 -27.72
N TRP A 273 16.79 -5.40 -26.67
CA TRP A 273 15.37 -5.74 -26.64
C TRP A 273 14.45 -4.53 -26.53
N ILE A 274 14.84 -3.48 -25.78
CA ILE A 274 14.12 -2.19 -25.79
C ILE A 274 14.07 -1.60 -27.20
N VAL A 275 15.21 -1.60 -27.91
CA VAL A 275 15.29 -1.10 -29.30
C VAL A 275 14.45 -1.96 -30.26
N GLN A 276 14.37 -3.27 -30.05
CA GLN A 276 13.50 -4.14 -30.84
C GLN A 276 12.02 -3.91 -30.52
N ASP A 277 11.64 -3.73 -29.26
CA ASP A 277 10.28 -3.40 -28.85
C ASP A 277 9.81 -2.07 -29.46
N GLU A 278 10.65 -1.03 -29.45
CA GLU A 278 10.36 0.24 -30.14
C GLU A 278 10.18 0.08 -31.66
N ARG A 279 10.78 -0.95 -32.27
CA ARG A 279 10.60 -1.28 -33.70
C ARG A 279 9.33 -2.07 -33.97
N VAL A 280 8.74 -2.75 -32.98
CA VAL A 280 7.62 -3.68 -33.19
C VAL A 280 6.37 -3.13 -32.50
N ARG A 281 5.41 -2.64 -33.28
CA ARG A 281 4.12 -2.16 -32.74
C ARG A 281 3.22 -3.36 -32.40
N ARG A 282 3.42 -3.98 -31.22
CA ARG A 282 2.59 -5.10 -30.74
C ARG A 282 1.17 -4.64 -30.36
N LYS A 283 0.18 -5.54 -30.47
CA LYS A 283 -1.24 -5.28 -30.11
C LYS A 283 -1.42 -4.95 -28.63
N ASP A 284 -0.62 -5.57 -27.75
CA ASP A 284 -0.49 -5.16 -26.36
C ASP A 284 1.01 -5.07 -25.99
N PRO A 285 1.62 -3.89 -26.15
CA PRO A 285 3.05 -3.67 -25.91
C PRO A 285 3.37 -3.44 -24.43
N LEU A 286 2.37 -3.33 -23.55
CA LEU A 286 2.57 -2.78 -22.20
C LEU A 286 3.34 -3.74 -21.28
N ASP A 287 3.04 -5.04 -21.28
CA ASP A 287 3.66 -5.95 -20.32
C ASP A 287 5.17 -6.11 -20.54
N ASN A 288 5.59 -6.26 -21.80
CA ASN A 288 7.00 -6.45 -22.13
C ASN A 288 7.80 -5.15 -22.04
N ALA A 289 7.25 -4.03 -22.50
CA ALA A 289 7.94 -2.74 -22.45
C ALA A 289 8.15 -2.29 -21.00
N LEU A 290 7.10 -2.33 -20.16
CA LEU A 290 7.19 -1.93 -18.75
C LEU A 290 8.20 -2.80 -18.00
N TRP A 291 8.22 -4.10 -18.31
CA TRP A 291 9.16 -5.04 -17.72
C TRP A 291 10.61 -4.75 -18.14
N LEU A 292 10.88 -4.55 -19.44
CA LEU A 292 12.22 -4.24 -19.96
C LEU A 292 12.78 -2.95 -19.36
N TYR A 293 11.98 -1.88 -19.30
CA TYR A 293 12.39 -0.62 -18.68
C TYR A 293 12.61 -0.75 -17.16
N SER A 294 11.83 -1.60 -16.48
CA SER A 294 12.01 -1.91 -15.06
C SER A 294 13.33 -2.65 -14.80
N GLU A 295 13.67 -3.67 -15.61
CA GLU A 295 14.94 -4.38 -15.47
C GLU A 295 16.13 -3.50 -15.85
N ALA A 296 16.05 -2.73 -16.94
CA ALA A 296 17.09 -1.79 -17.32
C ALA A 296 17.41 -0.81 -16.18
N ARG A 297 16.37 -0.29 -15.49
CA ARG A 297 16.54 0.56 -14.31
C ARG A 297 17.25 -0.17 -13.17
N LYS A 298 16.89 -1.42 -12.87
CA LYS A 298 17.56 -2.21 -11.82
C LYS A 298 19.04 -2.44 -12.14
N ILE A 299 19.34 -2.74 -13.41
CA ILE A 299 20.71 -2.93 -13.89
C ILE A 299 21.51 -1.63 -13.76
N ALA A 300 20.94 -0.50 -14.20
CA ALA A 300 21.56 0.83 -14.04
C ALA A 300 21.82 1.19 -12.58
N SER A 301 20.87 0.89 -11.68
CA SER A 301 21.04 1.08 -10.23
C SER A 301 22.19 0.24 -9.68
N LYS A 302 22.28 -1.05 -10.03
CA LYS A 302 23.39 -1.93 -9.64
C LYS A 302 24.74 -1.44 -10.17
N GLN A 303 24.76 -0.90 -11.39
CA GLN A 303 25.95 -0.26 -11.98
C GLN A 303 26.27 1.12 -11.39
N LYS A 304 25.44 1.65 -10.49
CA LYS A 304 25.54 3.01 -9.92
C LYS A 304 25.51 4.11 -11.00
N ASN A 305 24.86 3.85 -12.14
CA ASN A 305 24.68 4.82 -13.21
C ASN A 305 23.36 5.58 -13.02
N LEU A 306 23.41 6.64 -12.21
CA LEU A 306 22.21 7.42 -11.85
C LEU A 306 21.54 8.11 -13.04
N LEU A 307 22.30 8.53 -14.06
CA LEU A 307 21.73 9.17 -15.25
C LEU A 307 20.90 8.16 -16.05
N GLU A 308 21.44 6.97 -16.31
CA GLU A 308 20.69 5.91 -17.00
C GLU A 308 19.51 5.43 -16.16
N GLU A 309 19.67 5.33 -14.85
CA GLU A 309 18.55 4.99 -13.95
C GLU A 309 17.41 6.01 -14.08
N CYS A 310 17.72 7.32 -14.11
CA CYS A 310 16.73 8.37 -14.32
C CYS A 310 16.07 8.29 -15.70
N LEU A 311 16.84 8.06 -16.77
CA LEU A 311 16.32 7.96 -18.13
C LEU A 311 15.37 6.77 -18.31
N PHE A 312 15.74 5.59 -17.79
CA PHE A 312 14.87 4.41 -17.82
C PHE A 312 13.63 4.59 -16.95
N GLN A 313 13.76 5.16 -15.75
CA GLN A 313 12.63 5.48 -14.88
C GLN A 313 11.69 6.51 -15.54
N GLN A 314 12.22 7.51 -16.24
CA GLN A 314 11.41 8.50 -16.96
C GLN A 314 10.60 7.83 -18.07
N ARG A 315 11.22 6.96 -18.86
CA ARG A 315 10.52 6.20 -19.91
C ARG A 315 9.44 5.30 -19.34
N LEU A 316 9.76 4.53 -18.29
CA LEU A 316 8.79 3.71 -17.56
C LEU A 316 7.60 4.55 -17.08
N THR A 317 7.87 5.70 -16.47
CA THR A 317 6.83 6.62 -15.97
C THR A 317 5.96 7.14 -17.11
N ASN A 318 6.55 7.54 -18.24
CA ASN A 318 5.81 8.05 -19.39
C ASN A 318 4.90 6.99 -20.03
N LEU A 319 5.33 5.73 -20.11
CA LEU A 319 4.52 4.62 -20.62
C LEU A 319 3.28 4.35 -19.75
N LEU A 320 3.38 4.61 -18.46
CA LEU A 320 2.28 4.45 -17.49
C LEU A 320 1.29 5.62 -17.49
N LYS A 321 1.67 6.77 -18.08
CA LYS A 321 0.90 8.02 -18.02
C LYS A 321 -0.50 7.85 -18.62
N GLY A 322 -1.52 8.17 -17.82
CA GLY A 322 -2.93 8.11 -18.23
C GLY A 322 -3.50 6.70 -18.39
N ARG A 323 -2.78 5.65 -17.97
CA ARG A 323 -3.18 4.25 -18.20
C ARG A 323 -3.05 3.34 -16.98
N ASN A 324 -2.24 3.71 -15.99
CA ASN A 324 -1.92 2.80 -14.88
C ASN A 324 -1.90 3.53 -13.54
N LYS A 325 -2.50 2.90 -12.50
CA LYS A 325 -2.51 3.32 -11.09
C LYS A 325 -1.12 3.46 -10.44
N HIS A 326 -0.07 3.05 -11.14
CA HIS A 326 1.31 3.13 -10.69
C HIS A 326 2.08 4.31 -11.28
N TYR A 327 1.47 5.13 -12.14
CA TYR A 327 2.12 6.31 -12.73
C TYR A 327 2.72 7.22 -11.66
N GLU A 328 1.95 7.54 -10.63
CA GLU A 328 2.32 8.55 -9.64
C GLU A 328 3.40 8.03 -8.69
N LYS A 329 3.36 6.75 -8.33
CA LYS A 329 4.44 6.08 -7.58
C LYS A 329 5.76 6.11 -8.36
N ASN A 330 5.69 5.91 -9.67
CA ASN A 330 6.85 5.96 -10.56
C ASN A 330 7.36 7.41 -10.73
N LEU A 331 6.46 8.39 -10.76
CA LEU A 331 6.82 9.81 -10.79
C LEU A 331 7.55 10.25 -9.51
N ILE A 332 7.06 9.87 -8.32
CA ILE A 332 7.76 10.12 -7.05
C ILE A 332 9.15 9.47 -7.06
N THR A 333 9.25 8.25 -7.60
CA THR A 333 10.55 7.54 -7.72
C THR A 333 11.51 8.30 -8.63
N LEU A 334 11.03 8.74 -9.80
CA LEU A 334 11.81 9.55 -10.74
C LEU A 334 12.33 10.83 -10.08
N ARG A 335 11.46 11.56 -9.37
CA ARG A 335 11.82 12.82 -8.72
C ARG A 335 12.89 12.64 -7.64
N LYS A 336 12.81 11.55 -6.87
CA LYS A 336 13.83 11.18 -5.87
C LYS A 336 15.17 10.84 -6.52
N LEU A 337 15.17 10.14 -7.66
CA LEU A 337 16.39 9.82 -8.40
C LEU A 337 17.02 11.08 -9.01
N ALA A 338 16.20 11.98 -9.56
CA ALA A 338 16.65 13.25 -10.12
C ALA A 338 17.34 14.14 -9.09
N ALA A 339 16.77 14.26 -7.88
CA ALA A 339 17.40 14.99 -6.79
C ALA A 339 18.78 14.40 -6.40
N LYS A 340 18.90 13.06 -6.38
CA LYS A 340 20.20 12.38 -6.15
C LYS A 340 21.21 12.68 -7.25
N LEU A 341 20.79 12.62 -8.52
CA LEU A 341 21.64 12.91 -9.67
C LEU A 341 22.14 14.37 -9.64
N SER A 342 21.24 15.31 -9.34
CA SER A 342 21.56 16.74 -9.21
C SER A 342 22.66 16.98 -8.18
N LYS A 343 22.54 16.40 -6.98
CA LYS A 343 23.59 16.45 -5.94
C LYS A 343 24.92 15.86 -6.40
N GLN A 344 24.89 14.71 -7.07
CA GLN A 344 26.11 14.07 -7.58
C GLN A 344 26.83 14.98 -8.58
N ASN A 345 26.08 15.69 -9.43
CA ASN A 345 26.66 16.61 -10.41
C ASN A 345 27.23 17.87 -9.76
N ILE A 346 26.64 18.36 -8.67
CA ILE A 346 27.18 19.50 -7.90
C ILE A 346 28.53 19.11 -7.26
N LEU A 347 28.63 17.91 -6.67
CA LEU A 347 29.87 17.44 -6.01
C LEU A 347 31.03 17.13 -6.97
N LYS A 348 30.75 17.02 -8.28
CA LYS A 348 31.74 16.77 -9.34
C LYS A 348 32.25 18.05 -10.01
N LYS A 349 31.61 19.19 -9.74
CA LYS A 349 32.07 20.52 -10.13
C LYS A 349 32.90 21.11 -9.01
#